data_AF-A0A7Y7ISB4-F1
#
_entry.id   AF-A0A7Y7ISB4-F1
#
_cell.length_a   1.000
_cell.length_b   1.000
_cell.length_c   1.000
_cell.angle_alpha   90.00
_cell.angle_beta   90.00
_cell.angle_gamma   90.00
#
_symmetry.space_group_name_H-M   'P 1'
#
loop_
_entity.id
_entity.type
_entity.pdbx_description
1 polymer ?
#
loop_
_entity_poly.entity_id
_entity_poly.type
_entity_poly.pdbx_seq_one_letter_code
_entity_poly.pdbx_strand_id
1 'polypeptide(L)'
;MEKLRIKTPDDFVSLMGHSLGFWPKESLVCVILDDRRIGGTLRVDLPRTGASNDRLVDHAVRYIGTDRQATGVVFGLFTYTP
;
A
#
# COMPACT_ATOMS: atom_id res chain seq x y z
N MET A 1 -5.33 15.46 16.45
CA MET A 1 -5.32 14.49 15.33
C MET A 1 -5.17 15.30 14.05
N GLU A 2 -4.01 15.23 13.42
CA GLU A 2 -3.71 16.01 12.22
C GLU A 2 -4.60 15.54 11.07
N LYS A 3 -5.23 16.48 10.35
CA LYS A 3 -6.04 16.17 9.18
C LYS A 3 -5.12 16.06 7.98
N LEU A 4 -4.66 14.85 7.68
CA LEU A 4 -3.95 14.59 6.43
C LEU A 4 -4.93 14.80 5.27
N ARG A 5 -4.56 15.68 4.33
CA ARG A 5 -5.41 16.06 3.20
C ARG A 5 -4.72 15.64 1.91
N ILE A 6 -5.07 14.46 1.43
CA ILE A 6 -4.61 13.92 0.16
C ILE A 6 -5.33 14.65 -0.98
N LYS A 7 -4.57 15.23 -1.92
CA LYS A 7 -5.09 15.97 -3.07
C LYS A 7 -4.48 15.49 -4.39
N THR A 8 -3.25 14.98 -4.35
CA THR A 8 -2.50 14.53 -5.52
C THR A 8 -2.02 13.09 -5.36
N PRO A 9 -1.61 12.42 -6.45
CA PRO A 9 -0.92 11.15 -6.36
C PRO A 9 0.35 11.21 -5.50
N ASP A 10 1.12 12.30 -5.57
CA ASP A 10 2.36 12.49 -4.78
C ASP A 10 2.09 12.53 -3.27
N ASP A 11 0.91 13.02 -2.86
CA ASP A 11 0.49 13.01 -1.45
C ASP A 11 0.32 11.56 -0.95
N PHE A 12 -0.19 10.65 -1.79
CA PHE A 12 -0.29 9.23 -1.45
C PHE A 12 1.09 8.58 -1.33
N VAL A 13 2.01 8.89 -2.24
CA VAL A 13 3.38 8.35 -2.18
C VAL A 13 4.07 8.82 -0.90
N SER A 14 3.91 10.10 -0.54
CA SER A 14 4.43 10.67 0.71
C SER A 14 3.82 10.02 1.95
N LEU A 15 2.49 9.80 1.94
CA LEU A 15 1.77 9.08 2.98
C LEU A 15 2.31 7.66 3.16
N MET A 16 2.53 6.91 2.09
CA MET A 16 3.06 5.55 2.18
C MET A 16 4.42 5.50 2.87
N GLY A 17 5.34 6.41 2.51
CA GLY A 17 6.63 6.53 3.19
C GLY A 17 6.49 6.92 4.67
N HIS A 18 5.60 7.84 4.99
CA HIS A 18 5.33 8.26 6.36
C HIS A 18 4.73 7.12 7.21
N SER A 19 3.71 6.44 6.70
CA SER A 19 3.03 5.33 7.39
C SER A 19 3.94 4.14 7.66
N LEU A 20 4.89 3.86 6.77
CA LEU A 20 5.88 2.79 6.96
C LEU A 20 7.06 3.21 7.85
N GLY A 21 7.30 4.52 8.01
CA GLY A 21 8.47 5.06 8.72
C GLY A 21 9.77 5.00 7.92
N PHE A 22 9.74 4.53 6.67
CA PHE A 22 10.86 4.49 5.75
C PHE A 22 10.38 4.50 4.30
N TRP A 23 11.28 4.83 3.37
CA TRP A 23 10.94 4.80 1.95
C TRP A 23 10.87 3.37 1.44
N PRO A 24 9.71 2.92 0.91
CA PRO A 24 9.57 1.57 0.37
C PRO A 24 10.47 1.38 -0.87
N LYS A 25 11.09 0.21 -0.96
CA LYS A 25 11.93 -0.22 -2.08
C LYS A 25 11.49 -1.59 -2.51
N GLU A 26 11.40 -1.80 -3.83
CA GLU A 26 10.97 -3.07 -4.46
C GLU A 26 9.81 -3.72 -3.71
N SER A 27 8.71 -2.99 -3.59
CA SER A 27 7.56 -3.46 -2.81
C SER A 27 6.24 -2.98 -3.38
N LEU A 28 5.21 -3.79 -3.15
CA LEU A 28 3.83 -3.41 -3.27
C LEU A 28 3.36 -2.87 -1.92
N VAL A 29 2.90 -1.63 -1.89
CA VAL A 29 2.28 -1.00 -0.71
C VAL A 29 0.78 -0.89 -0.95
N CYS A 30 -0.02 -1.34 0.01
CA CYS A 30 -1.48 -1.26 -0.03
C CYS A 30 -1.94 -0.36 1.11
N VAL A 31 -2.63 0.73 0.78
CA VAL A 31 -3.25 1.63 1.76
C VAL A 31 -4.75 1.39 1.73
N ILE A 32 -5.31 0.92 2.86
CA ILE A 32 -6.74 0.71 3.01
C ILE A 32 -7.43 2.06 3.22
N LEU A 33 -8.58 2.25 2.57
CA LEU A 33 -9.44 3.41 2.74
C LEU A 33 -10.73 2.99 3.45
N ASP A 34 -11.16 3.78 4.42
CA ASP A 34 -12.47 3.70 5.09
C ASP A 34 -13.17 5.05 4.95
N ASP A 35 -13.95 5.21 3.89
CA ASP A 35 -14.59 6.47 3.47
C ASP A 35 -13.59 7.65 3.41
N ARG A 36 -13.57 8.52 4.43
CA ARG A 36 -12.67 9.68 4.52
C ARG A 36 -11.47 9.46 5.43
N ARG A 37 -11.18 8.21 5.79
CA ARG A 37 -10.09 7.83 6.70
C ARG A 37 -9.09 6.92 5.99
N ILE A 38 -7.84 7.06 6.40
CA ILE A 38 -6.78 6.11 6.06
C ILE A 38 -6.80 5.00 7.10
N GLY A 39 -6.96 3.77 6.63
CA GLY A 39 -6.91 2.57 7.44
C GLY A 39 -5.48 2.01 7.55
N GLY A 40 -5.38 0.68 7.60
CA GLY A 40 -4.09 -0.02 7.65
C GLY A 40 -3.23 0.20 6.40
N THR A 41 -1.92 0.14 6.58
CA THR A 41 -0.94 0.12 5.48
C THR A 41 -0.19 -1.21 5.52
N LEU A 42 -0.25 -1.96 4.42
CA LEU A 42 0.51 -3.18 4.20
C LEU A 42 1.65 -2.91 3.22
N ARG A 43 2.82 -3.50 3.48
CA ARG A 43 3.94 -3.53 2.54
C ARG A 43 4.38 -4.96 2.32
N VAL A 44 4.43 -5.39 1.07
CA VAL A 44 4.90 -6.72 0.66
C VAL A 44 6.08 -6.56 -0.29
N ASP A 45 7.18 -7.24 -0.02
CA ASP A 45 8.33 -7.28 -0.92
C ASP A 45 7.92 -7.84 -2.29
N LEU A 46 8.43 -7.23 -3.36
CA LEU A 46 8.26 -7.77 -4.69
C LEU A 46 9.02 -9.09 -4.82
N PRO A 47 8.46 -10.08 -5.55
CA PRO A 47 9.17 -11.30 -5.83
C PRO A 47 10.41 -11.01 -6.66
N ARG A 48 11.46 -11.82 -6.46
CA ARG A 48 12.66 -11.77 -7.31
C ARG A 48 12.28 -12.04 -8.76
N THR A 49 13.04 -11.48 -9.68
CA THR A 49 12.87 -11.71 -11.12
C THR A 49 12.76 -13.20 -11.44
N GLY A 50 11.67 -13.59 -12.10
CA GLY A 50 11.39 -14.98 -12.48
C GLY A 50 10.66 -15.82 -11.42
N ALA A 51 10.40 -15.28 -10.22
CA ALA A 51 9.55 -15.93 -9.23
C ALA A 51 8.06 -15.61 -9.48
N SER A 52 7.17 -16.51 -9.05
CA SER A 52 5.72 -16.32 -9.20
C SER A 52 5.18 -15.19 -8.30
N ASN A 53 4.20 -14.46 -8.82
CA ASN A 53 3.45 -13.44 -8.09
C ASN A 53 2.35 -14.01 -7.19
N ASP A 54 2.04 -15.32 -7.27
CA ASP A 54 0.88 -15.90 -6.58
C ASP A 54 0.90 -15.65 -5.07
N ARG A 55 2.07 -15.79 -4.43
CA ARG A 55 2.23 -15.54 -2.99
C ARG A 55 2.02 -14.08 -2.62
N LEU A 56 2.52 -13.16 -3.46
CA LEU A 56 2.33 -11.72 -3.26
C LEU A 56 0.83 -11.40 -3.33
N VAL A 57 0.15 -11.89 -4.36
CA VAL A 57 -1.28 -11.66 -4.57
C VAL A 57 -2.11 -12.27 -3.44
N ASP A 58 -1.87 -13.52 -3.06
CA ASP A 58 -2.60 -14.18 -1.98
C ASP A 58 -2.41 -13.44 -0.63
N HIS A 59 -1.19 -12.97 -0.34
CA HIS A 59 -0.93 -12.20 0.88
C HIS A 59 -1.65 -10.84 0.88
N ALA A 60 -1.60 -10.12 -0.25
CA ALA A 60 -2.29 -8.83 -0.39
C ALA A 60 -3.82 -9.00 -0.25
N VAL A 61 -4.40 -9.95 -0.98
CA VAL A 61 -5.84 -10.22 -0.96
C VAL A 61 -6.32 -10.64 0.42
N ARG A 62 -5.59 -11.53 1.10
CA ARG A 62 -5.96 -11.96 2.46
C ARG A 62 -5.96 -10.80 3.42
N TYR A 63 -4.89 -10.00 3.45
CA TYR A 63 -4.79 -8.87 4.38
C TYR A 63 -5.90 -7.84 4.11
N ILE A 64 -6.08 -7.43 2.84
CA ILE A 64 -7.13 -6.49 2.46
C ILE A 64 -8.51 -7.03 2.86
N GLY A 65 -8.77 -8.31 2.60
CA GLY A 65 -10.04 -8.97 2.91
C GLY A 65 -10.35 -9.12 4.40
N THR A 66 -9.36 -8.93 5.30
CA THR A 66 -9.64 -8.93 6.75
C THR A 66 -10.34 -7.66 7.22
N ASP A 67 -10.13 -6.54 6.54
CA ASP A 67 -10.78 -5.27 6.90
C ASP A 67 -12.16 -5.17 6.24
N ARG A 68 -13.21 -5.43 7.03
CA ARG A 68 -14.61 -5.38 6.55
C ARG A 68 -15.15 -3.96 6.41
N GLN A 69 -14.46 -2.96 6.91
CA GLN A 69 -14.85 -1.55 6.77
C GLN A 69 -14.15 -0.91 5.56
N ALA A 70 -13.19 -1.60 4.96
CA ALA A 70 -12.51 -1.13 3.75
C ALA A 70 -13.52 -0.79 2.65
N THR A 71 -13.54 0.48 2.24
CA THR A 71 -14.32 0.97 1.11
C THR A 71 -13.47 1.03 -0.16
N GLY A 72 -12.15 0.90 -0.05
CA GLY A 72 -11.24 0.90 -1.18
C GLY A 72 -9.79 0.62 -0.76
N VAL A 73 -8.93 0.43 -1.76
CA VAL A 73 -7.49 0.24 -1.58
C VAL A 73 -6.73 1.04 -2.63
N VAL A 74 -5.68 1.74 -2.19
CA VAL A 74 -4.70 2.37 -3.08
C VAL A 74 -3.45 1.52 -3.10
N PHE A 75 -3.01 1.13 -4.30
CA PHE A 75 -1.78 0.38 -4.51
C PHE A 75 -0.66 1.32 -4.96
N GLY A 76 0.46 1.27 -4.24
CA GLY A 76 1.72 1.88 -4.65
C GLY A 76 2.71 0.79 -5.04
N LEU A 77 3.16 0.80 -6.29
CA LEU A 77 4.21 -0.10 -6.76
C LEU A 77 5.54 0.66 -6.77
N PHE A 78 6.44 0.28 -5.87
CA PHE A 78 7.76 0.89 -5.76
C PHE A 78 8.78 -0.04 -6.39
N THR A 79 9.37 0.37 -7.49
CA THR A 79 10.43 -0.38 -8.17
C THR A 79 11.61 0.55 -8.48
N TYR A 80 12.79 -0.02 -8.73
CA TYR A 80 13.93 0.79 -9.19
C TYR A 80 13.81 1.22 -10.66
N THR A 81 12.88 0.62 -11.40
CA THR A 81 12.60 0.95 -12.80
C THR A 81 11.43 1.95 -12.85
N PRO A 82 11.55 3.05 -13.62
CA PRO A 82 10.43 3.96 -13.85
C PRO A 82 9.27 3.29 -14.60
#